data_AF-A0A9X8P6T5-F1
#
_entry.id   AF-A0A9X8P6T5-F1
#
_cell.length_a   1.000
_cell.length_b   1.000
_cell.length_c   1.000
_cell.angle_alpha   90.00
_cell.angle_beta   90.00
_cell.angle_gamma   90.00
#
_symmetry.space_group_name_H-M   'P 1'
#
loop_
_entity.id
_entity.type
_entity.pdbx_description
1 polymer ?
#
loop_
_entity_poly.entity_id
_entity_poly.type
_entity_poly.pdbx_seq_one_letter_code
_entity_poly.pdbx_strand_id
1 'polypeptide(L)'
;MSDTPSLTVWQYLVSRDAILTIILPIIIYNIAFWQWGAGAALLITAIYSGVLQYISRWKGYLPIIALILVSGLSHYLYLEGYMLFDIKQESVFLSVSGAMSTVIIFSIYSMLGRPVIQTLAEQATPRLKTLPNYGTPRYTKIWNEVSLVWILAYLIKAIVIYTLSHRPGLPMDTLVLISGWPLTLLLVIFSFKWPKYRWSSHARDNAA
;
A
#
# COMPACT_ATOMS: atom_id res chain seq x y z
N MET A 1 -32.56 1.66 -22.07
CA MET A 1 -31.44 2.58 -21.79
C MET A 1 -31.71 3.18 -20.43
N SER A 2 -31.03 2.71 -19.39
CA SER A 2 -31.18 3.22 -18.03
C SER A 2 -29.96 4.10 -17.72
N ASP A 3 -30.18 5.41 -17.72
CA ASP A 3 -29.20 6.41 -17.34
C ASP A 3 -28.66 6.13 -15.94
N THR A 4 -27.42 5.67 -15.85
CA THR A 4 -26.67 5.65 -14.58
C THR A 4 -26.37 7.09 -14.20
N PRO A 5 -26.89 7.60 -13.06
CA PRO A 5 -26.61 8.97 -12.65
C PRO A 5 -25.11 9.11 -12.41
N SER A 6 -24.49 10.08 -13.10
CA SER A 6 -23.09 10.42 -12.90
C SER A 6 -22.89 10.87 -11.44
N LEU A 7 -22.26 10.02 -10.62
CA LEU A 7 -21.87 10.36 -9.26
C LEU A 7 -20.96 11.60 -9.31
N THR A 8 -21.50 12.77 -8.98
CA THR A 8 -20.73 14.01 -8.88
C THR A 8 -19.76 13.85 -7.70
N VAL A 9 -18.50 14.28 -7.88
CA VAL A 9 -17.43 14.21 -6.84
C VAL A 9 -17.91 14.72 -5.48
N TRP A 10 -18.80 15.71 -5.48
CA TRP A 10 -19.44 16.27 -4.28
C TRP A 10 -20.31 15.27 -3.51
N GLN A 11 -21.15 14.49 -4.20
CA GLN A 11 -21.98 13.47 -3.56
C GLN A 11 -21.13 12.33 -2.98
N TYR A 12 -19.98 12.04 -3.61
CA TYR A 12 -19.03 11.07 -3.08
C TYR A 12 -18.34 11.59 -1.81
N LEU A 13 -17.84 12.82 -1.80
CA LEU A 13 -17.16 13.40 -0.62
C LEU A 13 -18.09 13.60 0.58
N VAL A 14 -19.38 13.86 0.34
CA VAL A 14 -20.40 14.01 1.40
C VAL A 14 -20.99 12.66 1.85
N SER A 15 -20.65 11.56 1.18
CA SER A 15 -21.09 10.23 1.60
C SER A 15 -20.51 9.87 2.97
N ARG A 16 -21.30 9.17 3.79
CA ARG A 16 -20.88 8.69 5.12
C ARG A 16 -19.58 7.89 5.05
N ASP A 17 -19.41 7.14 3.98
CA ASP A 17 -18.23 6.32 3.71
C ASP A 17 -16.99 7.17 3.46
N ALA A 18 -17.08 8.20 2.62
CA ALA A 18 -15.95 9.12 2.38
C ALA A 18 -15.63 9.97 3.62
N ILE A 19 -16.65 10.37 4.39
CA ILE A 19 -16.42 11.11 5.64
C ILE A 19 -15.62 10.26 6.62
N LEU A 20 -16.02 9.00 6.84
CA LEU A 20 -15.37 8.12 7.81
C LEU A 20 -13.99 7.62 7.35
N THR A 21 -13.76 7.47 6.05
CA THR A 21 -12.51 6.88 5.54
C THR A 21 -11.50 7.87 4.97
N ILE A 22 -11.91 9.11 4.70
CA ILE A 22 -11.04 10.14 4.12
C ILE A 22 -11.02 11.38 5.02
N ILE A 23 -12.18 11.99 5.27
CA ILE A 23 -12.24 13.29 5.96
C ILE A 23 -11.83 13.17 7.43
N LEU A 24 -12.43 12.23 8.18
CA LEU A 24 -12.14 12.08 9.61
C LEU A 24 -10.67 11.67 9.88
N PRO A 25 -10.08 10.72 9.13
CA PRO A 25 -8.66 10.40 9.26
C PRO A 25 -7.74 11.60 9.00
N ILE A 26 -8.05 12.45 8.01
CA ILE A 26 -7.26 13.66 7.74
C ILE A 26 -7.34 14.64 8.93
N ILE A 27 -8.53 14.84 9.50
CA ILE A 27 -8.72 15.72 10.65
C ILE A 27 -7.96 15.17 11.86
N ILE A 28 -8.15 13.88 12.17
CA ILE A 28 -7.48 13.19 13.28
C ILE A 28 -5.95 13.28 13.12
N TYR A 29 -5.44 13.02 11.92
CA TYR A 29 -4.03 13.13 11.60
C TYR A 29 -3.52 14.55 11.86
N ASN A 30 -4.20 15.59 11.35
CA ASN A 30 -3.74 16.97 11.51
C ASN A 30 -3.74 17.43 12.97
N ILE A 31 -4.77 17.08 13.74
CA ILE A 31 -4.85 17.42 15.18
C ILE A 31 -3.70 16.72 15.93
N ALA A 32 -3.52 15.42 15.70
CA ALA A 32 -2.48 14.64 16.37
C ALA A 32 -1.07 15.08 15.94
N PHE A 33 -0.88 15.46 14.67
CA PHE A 33 0.38 15.98 14.15
C PHE A 33 0.79 17.27 14.85
N TRP A 34 -0.18 18.16 15.07
CA TRP A 34 0.09 19.44 15.71
C TRP A 34 0.43 19.31 17.21
N GLN A 35 -0.12 18.29 17.89
CA GLN A 35 0.09 18.09 19.33
C GLN A 35 1.30 17.20 19.66
N TRP A 36 1.52 16.14 18.87
CA TRP A 36 2.45 15.05 19.23
C TRP A 36 3.41 14.66 18.08
N GLY A 37 3.37 15.38 16.96
CA GLY A 37 4.24 15.14 15.81
C GLY A 37 3.79 13.98 14.91
N ALA A 38 4.60 13.72 13.88
CA ALA A 38 4.25 12.82 12.76
C ALA A 38 4.05 11.36 13.17
N GLY A 39 4.91 10.80 14.02
CA GLY A 39 4.83 9.40 14.45
C GLY A 39 3.55 9.09 15.22
N ALA A 40 3.21 9.94 16.21
CA ALA A 40 1.98 9.80 16.98
C ALA A 40 0.73 10.00 16.10
N ALA A 41 0.77 10.96 15.17
CA ALA A 41 -0.31 11.19 14.22
C ALA A 41 -0.61 9.97 13.35
N LEU A 42 0.44 9.33 12.81
CA LEU A 42 0.30 8.10 12.02
C LEU A 42 -0.29 6.97 12.86
N LEU A 43 0.19 6.80 14.09
CA LEU A 43 -0.26 5.72 14.99
C LEU A 43 -1.72 5.89 15.40
N ILE A 44 -2.14 7.10 15.80
CA ILE A 44 -3.53 7.40 16.15
C ILE A 44 -4.45 7.21 14.94
N THR A 45 -4.04 7.67 13.76
CA THR A 45 -4.83 7.52 12.53
C THR A 45 -4.96 6.05 12.11
N ALA A 46 -3.91 5.25 12.31
CA ALA A 46 -3.94 3.81 12.07
C ALA A 46 -4.87 3.08 13.04
N ILE A 47 -4.81 3.41 14.34
CA ILE A 47 -5.72 2.84 15.36
C ILE A 47 -7.17 3.18 15.02
N TYR A 48 -7.46 4.44 14.71
CA TYR A 48 -8.80 4.88 14.29
C TYR A 48 -9.30 4.05 13.10
N SER A 49 -8.48 3.90 12.06
CA SER A 49 -8.83 3.15 10.86
C SER A 49 -9.04 1.66 11.16
N GLY A 50 -8.25 1.07 12.07
CA GLY A 50 -8.42 -0.31 12.54
C GLY A 50 -9.74 -0.52 13.29
N VAL A 51 -10.08 0.38 14.20
CA VAL A 51 -11.36 0.36 14.94
C VAL A 51 -12.54 0.51 13.98
N LEU A 52 -12.47 1.48 13.06
CA LEU A 52 -13.50 1.70 12.04
C LEU A 52 -13.71 0.47 11.18
N GLN A 53 -12.63 -0.21 10.79
CA GLN A 53 -12.71 -1.44 10.02
C GLN A 53 -13.33 -2.60 10.81
N TYR A 54 -12.96 -2.75 12.08
CA TYR A 54 -13.54 -3.78 12.96
C TYR A 54 -15.05 -3.61 13.06
N ILE A 55 -15.52 -2.38 13.24
CA ILE A 55 -16.96 -2.05 13.33
C ILE A 55 -17.65 -2.25 11.98
N SER A 56 -17.03 -1.79 10.89
CA SER A 56 -17.68 -1.75 9.57
C SER A 56 -17.59 -3.07 8.80
N ARG A 57 -16.78 -4.05 9.26
CA ARG A 57 -16.53 -5.35 8.61
C ARG A 57 -16.09 -5.23 7.14
N TRP A 58 -15.46 -4.12 6.75
CA TRP A 58 -15.02 -3.90 5.38
C TRP A 58 -13.86 -4.83 5.03
N LYS A 59 -14.15 -5.94 4.35
CA LYS A 59 -13.17 -6.94 3.92
C LYS A 59 -12.30 -6.36 2.80
N GLY A 60 -11.13 -5.84 3.13
CA GLY A 60 -10.11 -5.43 2.14
C GLY A 60 -9.13 -4.33 2.57
N TYR A 61 -9.45 -3.55 3.62
CA TYR A 61 -8.58 -2.45 4.08
C TYR A 61 -7.53 -2.86 5.14
N LEU A 62 -7.57 -4.12 5.61
CA LEU A 62 -6.70 -4.61 6.69
C LEU A 62 -5.20 -4.50 6.33
N PRO A 63 -4.77 -4.80 5.09
CA PRO A 63 -3.37 -4.63 4.72
C PRO A 63 -2.92 -3.17 4.75
N ILE A 64 -3.77 -2.24 4.31
CA ILE A 64 -3.46 -0.80 4.31
C ILE A 64 -3.31 -0.32 5.75
N ILE A 65 -4.25 -0.69 6.62
CA ILE A 65 -4.20 -0.33 8.03
C ILE A 65 -2.97 -0.93 8.70
N ALA A 66 -2.63 -2.19 8.41
CA ALA A 66 -1.41 -2.82 8.90
C ALA A 66 -0.14 -2.06 8.42
N LEU A 67 -0.10 -1.63 7.15
CA LEU A 67 1.03 -0.86 6.62
C LEU A 67 1.21 0.47 7.34
N ILE A 68 0.12 1.22 7.50
CA ILE A 68 0.16 2.52 8.19
C ILE A 68 0.54 2.31 9.66
N LEU A 69 0.02 1.27 10.32
CA LEU A 69 0.29 1.00 11.72
C LEU A 69 1.75 0.58 11.95
N VAL A 70 2.28 -0.36 11.15
CA VAL A 70 3.68 -0.81 11.27
C VAL A 70 4.65 0.32 10.91
N SER A 71 4.37 1.06 9.82
CA SER A 71 5.20 2.19 9.42
C SER A 71 5.15 3.33 10.44
N GLY A 72 3.96 3.66 10.95
CA GLY A 72 3.76 4.71 11.95
C GLY A 72 4.39 4.37 13.29
N LEU A 73 4.27 3.12 13.75
CA LEU A 73 4.93 2.64 14.96
C LEU A 73 6.45 2.69 14.81
N SER A 74 6.99 2.25 13.66
CA SER A 74 8.43 2.33 13.39
C SER A 74 8.94 3.77 13.44
N HIS A 75 8.18 4.72 12.89
CA HIS A 75 8.54 6.14 12.92
C HIS A 75 8.43 6.73 14.32
N TYR A 76 7.37 6.39 15.07
CA TYR A 76 7.21 6.81 16.45
C TYR A 76 8.39 6.34 17.33
N LEU A 77 8.77 5.05 17.22
CA LEU A 77 9.92 4.50 17.94
C LEU A 77 11.24 5.21 17.56
N TYR A 78 11.41 5.57 16.29
CA TYR A 78 12.58 6.33 15.84
C TYR A 78 12.66 7.71 16.51
N LEU A 79 11.54 8.43 16.63
CA LEU A 79 11.49 9.72 17.30
C LEU A 79 11.76 9.62 18.81
N GLU A 80 11.40 8.49 19.43
CA GLU A 80 11.75 8.16 20.83
C GLU A 80 13.21 7.69 21.01
N GLY A 81 14.01 7.68 19.94
CA GLY A 81 15.44 7.36 19.95
C GLY A 81 15.80 5.91 19.60
N TYR A 82 14.83 5.06 19.25
CA TYR A 82 15.10 3.70 18.79
C TYR A 82 15.52 3.70 17.31
N MET A 83 16.83 3.67 17.07
CA MET A 83 17.42 3.66 15.73
C MET A 83 17.61 2.22 15.21
N LEU A 84 16.65 1.70 14.45
CA LEU A 84 16.85 0.43 13.74
C LEU A 84 17.97 0.57 12.70
N PHE A 85 18.91 -0.37 12.70
CA PHE A 85 20.05 -0.44 11.77
C PHE A 85 21.01 0.76 11.81
N ASP A 86 21.07 1.50 12.93
CA ASP A 86 21.94 2.69 13.13
C ASP A 86 21.77 3.78 12.05
N ILE A 87 20.57 3.85 11.45
CA ILE A 87 20.26 4.87 10.43
C ILE A 87 19.94 6.18 11.15
N LYS A 88 20.79 7.19 11.01
CA LYS A 88 20.65 8.50 11.70
C LYS A 88 19.86 9.54 10.90
N GLN A 89 19.71 9.32 9.60
CA GLN A 89 18.98 10.22 8.72
C GLN A 89 17.52 9.77 8.62
N GLU A 90 16.59 10.63 9.03
CA GLU A 90 15.16 10.32 9.12
C GLU A 90 14.57 9.89 7.76
N SER A 91 14.93 10.57 6.67
CA SER A 91 14.44 10.24 5.32
C SER A 91 14.85 8.83 4.87
N VAL A 92 16.09 8.44 5.18
CA VAL A 92 16.62 7.10 4.91
C VAL A 92 15.90 6.08 5.79
N PHE A 93 15.72 6.39 7.08
CA PHE A 93 15.02 5.51 8.02
C PHE A 93 13.58 5.25 7.57
N LEU A 94 12.82 6.31 7.23
CA LEU A 94 11.44 6.21 6.74
C LEU A 94 11.37 5.42 5.43
N SER A 95 12.30 5.64 4.52
CA SER A 95 12.35 4.91 3.25
C SER A 95 12.63 3.42 3.43
N VAL A 96 13.61 3.08 4.27
CA VAL A 96 14.00 1.68 4.52
C VAL A 96 12.95 0.96 5.34
N SER A 97 12.50 1.54 6.45
CA SER A 97 11.48 0.94 7.32
C SER A 97 10.12 0.79 6.62
N GLY A 98 9.71 1.78 5.81
CA GLY A 98 8.50 1.69 4.99
C GLY A 98 8.59 0.62 3.90
N ALA A 99 9.75 0.50 3.23
CA ALA A 99 9.98 -0.57 2.26
C ALA A 99 9.96 -1.96 2.91
N MET A 100 10.58 -2.11 4.09
CA MET A 100 10.56 -3.36 4.86
C MET A 100 9.15 -3.73 5.34
N SER A 101 8.39 -2.75 5.83
CA SER A 101 6.98 -2.95 6.21
C SER A 101 6.15 -3.46 5.02
N THR A 102 6.37 -2.87 3.84
CA THR A 102 5.74 -3.31 2.59
C THR A 102 6.10 -4.76 2.27
N VAL A 103 7.39 -5.11 2.30
CA VAL A 103 7.89 -6.47 2.06
C VAL A 103 7.24 -7.48 3.01
N ILE A 104 7.24 -7.20 4.31
CA ILE A 104 6.72 -8.09 5.35
C ILE A 104 5.22 -8.33 5.13
N ILE A 105 4.43 -7.25 5.03
CA ILE A 105 2.97 -7.35 4.93
C ILE A 105 2.57 -8.01 3.61
N PHE A 106 3.20 -7.63 2.50
CA PHE A 106 2.89 -8.25 1.21
C PHE A 106 3.23 -9.72 1.19
N SER A 107 4.34 -10.13 1.81
CA SER A 107 4.73 -11.54 1.91
C SER A 107 3.70 -12.34 2.72
N ILE A 108 3.30 -11.84 3.90
CA ILE A 108 2.27 -12.50 4.74
C ILE A 108 0.97 -12.68 3.95
N TYR A 109 0.46 -11.62 3.31
CA TYR A 109 -0.79 -11.69 2.57
C TYR A 109 -0.70 -12.55 1.30
N SER A 110 0.46 -12.58 0.63
CA SER A 110 0.71 -13.47 -0.50
C SER A 110 0.71 -14.94 -0.08
N MET A 111 1.31 -15.27 1.07
CA MET A 111 1.30 -16.62 1.66
C MET A 111 -0.10 -17.07 2.09
N LEU A 112 -0.93 -16.13 2.57
CA LEU A 112 -2.33 -16.38 2.90
C LEU A 112 -3.25 -16.53 1.66
N GLY A 113 -2.68 -16.47 0.45
CA GLY A 113 -3.43 -16.62 -0.81
C GLY A 113 -4.37 -15.45 -1.10
N ARG A 114 -4.14 -14.29 -0.45
CA ARG A 114 -4.89 -13.04 -0.70
C ARG A 114 -3.91 -11.87 -0.79
N PRO A 115 -3.04 -11.83 -1.83
CA PRO A 115 -2.05 -10.78 -2.00
C PRO A 115 -2.68 -9.38 -1.92
N VAL A 116 -1.98 -8.45 -1.28
CA VAL A 116 -2.50 -7.09 -1.01
C VAL A 116 -2.91 -6.38 -2.29
N ILE A 117 -2.08 -6.47 -3.33
CA ILE A 117 -2.35 -5.83 -4.62
C ILE A 117 -3.64 -6.34 -5.27
N GLN A 118 -3.97 -7.62 -5.11
CA GLN A 118 -5.26 -8.15 -5.55
C GLN A 118 -6.41 -7.46 -4.83
N THR A 119 -6.34 -7.39 -3.50
CA THR A 119 -7.42 -6.78 -2.70
C THR A 119 -7.63 -5.31 -3.05
N LEU A 120 -6.56 -4.56 -3.27
CA LEU A 120 -6.60 -3.17 -3.71
C LEU A 120 -7.18 -3.04 -5.12
N ALA A 121 -6.74 -3.88 -6.06
CA ALA A 121 -7.25 -3.87 -7.42
C ALA A 121 -8.74 -4.20 -7.47
N GLU A 122 -9.20 -5.17 -6.68
CA GLU A 122 -10.61 -5.56 -6.56
C GLU A 122 -11.49 -4.48 -5.94
N GLN A 123 -10.94 -3.66 -5.04
CA GLN A 123 -11.62 -2.48 -4.49
C GLN A 123 -11.70 -1.36 -5.53
N ALA A 124 -10.59 -1.07 -6.21
CA ALA A 124 -10.54 -0.03 -7.23
C ALA A 124 -11.34 -0.39 -8.50
N THR A 125 -11.43 -1.67 -8.83
CA THR A 125 -12.13 -2.18 -10.02
C THR A 125 -12.99 -3.39 -9.65
N PRO A 126 -14.24 -3.16 -9.19
CA PRO A 126 -15.15 -4.23 -8.79
C PRO A 126 -15.46 -5.25 -9.91
N ARG A 127 -15.34 -4.85 -11.18
CA ARG A 127 -15.49 -5.72 -12.36
C ARG A 127 -14.49 -6.88 -12.40
N LEU A 128 -13.39 -6.83 -11.66
CA LEU A 128 -12.47 -7.96 -11.54
C LEU A 128 -13.13 -9.17 -10.88
N LYS A 129 -14.11 -8.95 -10.00
CA LYS A 129 -14.85 -10.02 -9.32
C LYS A 129 -15.87 -10.73 -10.22
N THR A 130 -16.19 -10.14 -11.37
CA THR A 130 -17.12 -10.73 -12.34
C THR A 130 -16.41 -11.51 -13.44
N LEU A 131 -15.07 -11.57 -13.41
CA LEU A 131 -14.32 -12.38 -14.36
C LEU A 131 -14.62 -13.87 -14.14
N PRO A 132 -14.71 -14.68 -15.21
CA PRO A 132 -15.00 -16.11 -15.10
C PRO A 132 -13.92 -16.88 -14.33
N ASN A 133 -12.69 -16.35 -14.30
CA ASN A 133 -11.57 -16.93 -13.57
C ASN A 133 -11.55 -16.52 -12.08
N TYR A 134 -12.41 -15.61 -11.64
CA TYR A 134 -12.44 -15.14 -10.24
C TYR A 134 -12.75 -16.30 -9.28
N GLY A 135 -12.05 -16.32 -8.13
CA GLY A 135 -12.17 -17.41 -7.15
C GLY A 135 -11.43 -18.70 -7.52
N THR A 136 -10.78 -18.77 -8.68
CA THR A 136 -9.95 -19.92 -9.05
C THR A 136 -8.53 -19.79 -8.49
N PRO A 137 -7.82 -20.91 -8.21
CA PRO A 137 -6.41 -20.88 -7.83
C PRO A 137 -5.51 -20.19 -8.87
N ARG A 138 -5.90 -20.23 -10.15
CA ARG A 138 -5.17 -19.58 -11.25
C ARG A 138 -5.23 -18.06 -11.14
N TYR A 139 -6.38 -17.50 -10.77
CA TYR A 139 -6.53 -16.06 -10.56
C TYR A 139 -5.65 -15.59 -9.40
N THR A 140 -5.67 -16.28 -8.26
CA THR A 140 -4.80 -15.97 -7.13
C THR A 140 -3.31 -16.10 -7.48
N LYS A 141 -2.92 -17.11 -8.27
CA LYS A 141 -1.53 -17.32 -8.69
C LYS A 141 -0.98 -16.11 -9.47
N ILE A 142 -1.75 -15.59 -10.42
CA ILE A 142 -1.34 -14.41 -11.22
C ILE A 142 -1.15 -13.18 -10.34
N TRP A 143 -2.04 -12.97 -9.36
CA TRP A 143 -1.88 -11.87 -8.41
C TRP A 143 -0.70 -12.08 -7.44
N ASN A 144 -0.39 -13.31 -7.08
CA ASN A 144 0.81 -13.63 -6.31
C ASN A 144 2.10 -13.32 -7.12
N GLU A 145 2.13 -13.59 -8.43
CA GLU A 145 3.24 -13.16 -9.29
C GLU A 145 3.44 -11.63 -9.22
N VAL A 146 2.35 -10.86 -9.31
CA VAL A 146 2.40 -9.39 -9.19
C VAL A 146 2.90 -8.98 -7.79
N SER A 147 2.38 -9.60 -6.73
CA SER A 147 2.80 -9.30 -5.36
C SER A 147 4.27 -9.58 -5.14
N LEU A 148 4.82 -10.64 -5.74
CA LEU A 148 6.25 -10.96 -5.67
C LEU A 148 7.12 -9.89 -6.35
N VAL A 149 6.69 -9.35 -7.48
CA VAL A 149 7.40 -8.24 -8.15
C VAL A 149 7.44 -7.01 -7.25
N TRP A 150 6.33 -6.68 -6.58
CA TRP A 150 6.31 -5.61 -5.58
C TRP A 150 7.29 -5.88 -4.43
N ILE A 151 7.23 -7.07 -3.83
CA ILE A 151 8.13 -7.46 -2.73
C ILE A 151 9.60 -7.31 -3.14
N LEU A 152 9.98 -7.85 -4.30
CA LEU A 152 11.35 -7.77 -4.81
C LEU A 152 11.79 -6.33 -5.06
N ALA A 153 10.94 -5.51 -5.69
CA ALA A 153 11.26 -4.11 -5.98
C ALA A 153 11.50 -3.30 -4.70
N TYR A 154 10.64 -3.44 -3.69
CA TYR A 154 10.82 -2.75 -2.40
C TYR A 154 11.99 -3.30 -1.59
N LEU A 155 12.28 -4.60 -1.68
CA LEU A 155 13.46 -5.19 -1.04
C LEU A 155 14.76 -4.64 -1.66
N ILE A 156 14.84 -4.62 -2.99
CA ILE A 156 15.99 -4.04 -3.72
C ILE A 156 16.13 -2.56 -3.35
N LYS A 157 15.02 -1.80 -3.32
CA LYS A 157 15.03 -0.40 -2.89
C LYS A 157 15.61 -0.24 -1.49
N ALA A 158 15.16 -1.03 -0.52
CA ALA A 158 15.63 -0.96 0.86
C ALA A 158 17.15 -1.19 0.94
N ILE A 159 17.65 -2.23 0.24
CA ILE A 159 19.08 -2.55 0.18
C ILE A 159 19.88 -1.42 -0.48
N VAL A 160 19.42 -0.90 -1.61
CA VAL A 160 20.11 0.18 -2.35
C VAL A 160 20.16 1.46 -1.52
N ILE A 161 19.05 1.88 -0.92
CA ILE A 161 19.02 3.10 -0.10
C ILE A 161 19.89 2.94 1.15
N TYR A 162 19.82 1.79 1.82
CA TYR A 162 20.65 1.50 2.99
C TYR A 162 22.16 1.49 2.63
N THR A 163 22.54 0.85 1.52
CA THR A 163 23.96 0.81 1.12
C THR A 163 24.47 2.18 0.67
N LEU A 164 23.64 2.97 -0.03
CA LEU A 164 24.00 4.33 -0.44
C LEU A 164 24.08 5.30 0.74
N SER A 165 23.26 5.13 1.79
CA SER A 165 23.29 6.02 2.96
C SER A 165 24.60 5.98 3.75
N HIS A 166 25.38 4.90 3.61
CA HIS A 166 26.70 4.78 4.23
C HIS A 166 27.80 5.47 3.43
N ARG A 167 27.51 5.97 2.22
CA ARG A 167 28.48 6.70 1.41
C ARG A 167 28.39 8.20 1.71
N PRO A 168 29.48 8.84 2.17
CA PRO A 168 29.47 10.26 2.45
C PRO A 168 29.30 11.07 1.16
N GLY A 169 28.61 12.21 1.26
CA GLY A 169 28.49 13.20 0.17
C GLY A 169 27.37 12.96 -0.84
N LEU A 170 26.52 11.94 -0.66
CA LEU A 170 25.35 11.73 -1.52
C LEU A 170 24.12 12.49 -1.01
N PRO A 171 23.33 13.13 -1.90
CA PRO A 171 22.08 13.80 -1.52
C PRO A 171 20.97 12.76 -1.30
N MET A 172 21.00 12.09 -0.15
CA MET A 172 20.10 10.98 0.17
C MET A 172 18.62 11.37 0.12
N ASP A 173 18.25 12.58 0.53
CA ASP A 173 16.85 13.04 0.47
C ASP A 173 16.31 13.05 -0.96
N THR A 174 17.13 13.49 -1.92
CA THR A 174 16.77 13.48 -3.35
C THR A 174 16.68 12.06 -3.89
N LEU A 175 17.62 11.18 -3.51
CA LEU A 175 17.60 9.78 -3.92
C LEU A 175 16.38 9.02 -3.38
N VAL A 176 16.01 9.26 -2.12
CA VAL A 176 14.81 8.71 -1.50
C VAL A 176 13.55 9.22 -2.22
N LEU A 177 13.48 10.52 -2.53
CA LEU A 177 12.34 11.11 -3.21
C LEU A 177 12.14 10.53 -4.62
N ILE A 178 13.21 10.46 -5.42
CA ILE A 178 13.18 9.96 -6.80
C ILE A 178 12.93 8.45 -6.85
N SER A 179 13.41 7.68 -5.87
CA SER A 179 13.11 6.24 -5.74
C SER A 179 11.76 5.95 -5.06
N GLY A 180 11.06 6.98 -4.59
CA GLY A 180 9.77 6.90 -3.92
C GLY A 180 8.61 6.68 -4.88
N TRP A 181 8.00 7.79 -5.27
CA TRP A 181 6.76 7.81 -6.03
C TRP A 181 6.86 7.25 -7.46
N PRO A 182 7.97 7.43 -8.23
CA PRO A 182 8.05 6.92 -9.61
C PRO A 182 8.08 5.39 -9.63
N LEU A 183 8.80 4.77 -8.69
CA LEU A 183 8.84 3.31 -8.55
C LEU A 183 7.44 2.76 -8.26
N THR A 184 6.73 3.36 -7.31
CA THR A 184 5.34 2.97 -6.98
C THR A 184 4.42 3.09 -8.20
N LEU A 185 4.53 4.18 -8.97
CA LEU A 185 3.73 4.35 -10.19
C LEU A 185 4.03 3.28 -11.24
N LEU A 186 5.30 2.96 -11.48
CA LEU A 186 5.69 1.90 -12.42
C LEU A 186 5.12 0.55 -11.99
N LEU A 187 5.17 0.25 -10.69
CA LEU A 187 4.60 -0.97 -10.14
C LEU A 187 3.07 -1.01 -10.25
N VAL A 188 2.38 0.12 -10.07
CA VAL A 188 0.93 0.23 -10.29
C VAL A 188 0.59 -0.05 -11.76
N ILE A 189 1.31 0.57 -12.70
CA ILE A 189 1.11 0.33 -14.15
C ILE A 189 1.34 -1.15 -14.48
N PHE A 190 2.38 -1.76 -13.89
CA PHE A 190 2.66 -3.19 -14.03
C PHE A 190 1.52 -4.05 -13.50
N SER A 191 0.95 -3.73 -12.34
CA SER A 191 -0.19 -4.44 -11.74
C SER A 191 -1.45 -4.44 -12.61
N PHE A 192 -1.62 -3.47 -13.52
CA PHE A 192 -2.70 -3.50 -14.51
C PHE A 192 -2.35 -4.29 -15.77
N LYS A 193 -1.12 -4.12 -16.29
CA LYS A 193 -0.70 -4.73 -17.55
C LYS A 193 -0.47 -6.24 -17.44
N TRP A 194 0.16 -6.69 -16.35
CA TRP A 194 0.56 -8.09 -16.20
C TRP A 194 -0.62 -9.07 -16.14
N PRO A 195 -1.65 -8.86 -15.29
CA PRO A 195 -2.80 -9.78 -15.25
C PRO A 195 -3.55 -9.83 -16.57
N LYS A 196 -3.73 -8.67 -17.23
CA LYS A 196 -4.38 -8.59 -18.54
C LYS A 196 -3.66 -9.42 -19.61
N TYR A 197 -2.32 -9.36 -19.64
CA TYR A 197 -1.50 -10.14 -20.55
C TYR A 197 -1.57 -11.65 -20.24
N ARG A 198 -1.51 -12.04 -18.96
CA ARG A 198 -1.58 -13.45 -18.56
C ARG A 198 -2.96 -14.05 -18.84
N TRP A 199 -4.05 -13.30 -18.64
CA TRP A 199 -5.38 -13.80 -18.99
C TRP A 199 -5.61 -13.91 -20.50
N SER A 200 -5.07 -13.00 -21.32
CA SER A 200 -5.24 -13.05 -22.77
C SER A 200 -4.42 -14.13 -23.46
N SER A 201 -3.21 -14.43 -22.96
CA SER A 201 -2.39 -15.54 -23.45
C SER A 201 -3.08 -16.89 -23.23
N HIS A 202 -3.64 -17.14 -22.04
CA HIS A 202 -4.31 -18.41 -21.74
C HIS A 202 -5.64 -18.58 -22.48
N ALA A 203 -6.32 -17.48 -22.83
CA ALA A 203 -7.50 -17.55 -23.66
C ALA A 203 -7.18 -18.04 -25.10
N ARG A 204 -5.97 -17.77 -25.58
CA ARG A 204 -5.50 -18.28 -26.89
C ARG A 204 -5.07 -19.74 -26.80
N ASP A 205 -4.40 -20.13 -25.72
CA ASP A 205 -3.93 -21.51 -25.53
C ASP A 205 -5.09 -22.51 -25.34
N ASN A 206 -6.23 -22.10 -24.78
CA ASN A 206 -7.42 -22.96 -24.66
C ASN A 206 -8.28 -23.01 -25.94
N ALA A 207 -7.98 -22.18 -26.94
CA ALA A 207 -8.72 -22.10 -28.20
C ALA A 207 -7.97 -22.75 -29.38
N ALA A 208 -6.73 -23.20 -29.14
CA ALA A 208 -5.91 -24.01 -30.04
C ALA A 208 -5.99 -25.48 -29.62
#